data_AF-A0A843GKZ5-F1
#
_entry.id   AF-A0A843GKZ5-F1
#
_cell.length_a   1.000
_cell.length_b   1.000
_cell.length_c   1.000
_cell.angle_alpha   90.00
_cell.angle_beta   90.00
_cell.angle_gamma   90.00
#
_symmetry.space_group_name_H-M   'P 1'
#
loop_
_entity.id
_entity.type
_entity.pdbx_description
1 polymer ?
#
loop_
_entity_poly.entity_id
_entity_poly.type
_entity_poly.pdbx_seq_one_letter_code
_entity_poly.pdbx_strand_id
1 'polypeptide(L)'
;MKDTEIPLDIIFVNQDGNVISVKQGEPNSEELITESSEFISCVIELNINSGVKAGDKTDLFEELNEEDEDIDEHPELSVNRLYVYGSDGNVQAELQGGERIFSRKSSAVIIRKAKKAYASKDDKDYKALGRYVFKEMDAQDNRGPEYVEN
;
A
#
# COMPACT_ATOMS: atom_id res chain seq x y z
N MET A 1 10.92 -26.39 -3.46
CA MET A 1 10.12 -26.03 -4.66
C MET A 1 8.83 -26.87 -4.77
N LYS A 2 8.10 -27.06 -3.66
CA LYS A 2 6.84 -27.81 -3.68
C LYS A 2 5.82 -27.08 -4.57
N ASP A 3 5.12 -27.82 -5.41
CA ASP A 3 4.11 -27.29 -6.35
C ASP A 3 4.65 -26.23 -7.33
N THR A 4 5.97 -26.18 -7.53
CA THR A 4 6.63 -25.32 -8.53
C THR A 4 7.11 -26.18 -9.69
N GLU A 5 6.50 -26.01 -10.88
CA GLU A 5 6.77 -26.85 -12.06
C GLU A 5 7.98 -26.39 -12.89
N ILE A 6 8.41 -25.14 -12.71
CA ILE A 6 9.55 -24.55 -13.43
C ILE A 6 10.81 -24.58 -12.56
N PRO A 7 11.98 -24.89 -13.14
CA PRO A 7 13.23 -24.82 -12.40
C PRO A 7 13.64 -23.35 -12.23
N LEU A 8 14.19 -23.01 -11.06
CA LEU A 8 14.55 -21.63 -10.71
C LEU A 8 15.97 -21.55 -10.14
N ASP A 9 16.66 -20.44 -10.42
CA ASP A 9 17.83 -20.02 -9.65
C ASP A 9 17.34 -19.32 -8.37
N ILE A 10 17.75 -19.85 -7.22
CA ILE A 10 17.44 -19.36 -5.87
C ILE A 10 18.66 -18.61 -5.35
N ILE A 11 18.54 -17.29 -5.27
CA ILE A 11 19.66 -16.37 -5.05
C ILE A 11 19.53 -15.78 -3.64
N PHE A 12 20.49 -16.08 -2.77
CA PHE A 12 20.54 -15.58 -1.41
C PHE A 12 21.34 -14.26 -1.37
N VAL A 13 20.76 -13.20 -0.81
CA VAL A 13 21.36 -11.86 -0.81
C VAL A 13 21.46 -11.32 0.62
N ASN A 14 22.56 -10.63 0.93
CA ASN A 14 22.75 -10.00 2.25
C ASN A 14 22.13 -8.60 2.33
N GLN A 15 22.31 -7.95 3.48
CA GLN A 15 21.76 -6.63 3.81
C GLN A 15 22.34 -5.50 2.93
N ASP A 16 23.57 -5.70 2.43
CA ASP A 16 24.29 -4.73 1.59
C ASP A 16 23.99 -4.92 0.08
N GLY A 17 23.02 -5.79 -0.26
CA GLY A 17 22.72 -6.15 -1.64
C GLY A 17 23.75 -7.05 -2.32
N ASN A 18 24.66 -7.68 -1.58
CA ASN A 18 25.61 -8.62 -2.16
C ASN A 18 25.01 -10.03 -2.27
N VAL A 19 25.11 -10.64 -3.44
CA VAL A 19 24.73 -12.04 -3.66
C VAL A 19 25.71 -12.95 -2.92
N ILE A 20 25.20 -13.70 -1.96
CA ILE A 20 25.98 -14.64 -1.14
C ILE A 20 26.13 -15.98 -1.85
N SER A 21 25.03 -16.53 -2.37
CA SER A 21 25.06 -17.80 -3.09
C SER A 21 23.88 -17.92 -4.06
N VAL A 22 24.08 -18.75 -5.09
CA VAL A 22 23.04 -19.12 -6.05
C VAL A 22 22.90 -20.64 -6.02
N LYS A 23 21.67 -21.13 -5.81
CA LYS A 23 21.32 -22.55 -5.78
C LYS A 23 20.26 -22.82 -6.83
N GLN A 24 20.11 -24.07 -7.26
CA GLN A 24 19.08 -24.43 -8.22
C GLN A 24 17.94 -25.15 -7.50
N GLY A 25 16.72 -24.65 -7.71
CA GLY A 25 15.51 -25.29 -7.25
C GLY A 25 15.05 -26.34 -8.25
N GLU A 26 15.10 -27.62 -7.85
CA GLU A 26 14.51 -28.70 -8.64
C GLU A 26 12.98 -28.64 -8.56
N PRO A 27 12.25 -28.64 -9.69
CA PRO A 27 10.79 -28.60 -9.71
C PRO A 27 10.15 -29.67 -8.83
N ASN A 28 9.08 -29.31 -8.13
CA ASN A 28 8.32 -30.16 -7.21
C ASN A 28 9.11 -30.78 -6.04
N SER A 29 10.40 -30.45 -5.88
CA SER A 29 11.19 -30.94 -4.75
C SER A 29 10.72 -30.31 -3.43
N GLU A 30 10.50 -31.14 -2.42
CA GLU A 30 10.25 -30.70 -1.04
C GLU A 30 11.55 -30.56 -0.22
N GLU A 31 12.71 -30.84 -0.83
CA GLU A 31 13.99 -30.63 -0.15
C GLU A 31 14.19 -29.16 0.21
N LEU A 32 14.64 -28.92 1.44
CA LEU A 32 14.84 -27.58 1.95
C LEU A 32 16.13 -26.99 1.38
N ILE A 33 16.01 -25.87 0.67
CA ILE A 33 17.14 -25.11 0.17
C ILE A 33 17.50 -24.05 1.21
N THR A 34 18.59 -24.25 1.94
CA THR A 34 19.04 -23.34 3.01
C THR A 34 20.39 -22.72 2.70
N GLU A 35 20.63 -21.49 3.14
CA GLU A 35 21.97 -20.91 3.24
C GLU A 35 22.34 -20.74 4.72
N SER A 36 23.60 -21.05 5.05
CA SER A 36 24.13 -21.07 6.43
C SER A 36 24.73 -19.74 6.89
N SER A 37 24.83 -18.76 5.98
CA SER A 37 25.29 -17.41 6.31
C SER A 37 24.26 -16.70 7.22
N GLU A 38 24.73 -16.17 8.34
CA GLU A 38 23.87 -15.47 9.32
C GLU A 38 23.35 -14.10 8.82
N PHE A 39 23.77 -13.65 7.64
CA PHE A 39 23.49 -12.31 7.13
C PHE A 39 22.60 -12.28 5.88
N ILE A 40 21.79 -13.31 5.64
CA ILE A 40 20.81 -13.29 4.55
C ILE A 40 19.68 -12.33 4.90
N SER A 41 19.44 -11.37 4.00
CA SER A 41 18.35 -10.39 4.09
C SER A 41 17.13 -10.84 3.28
N CYS A 42 17.35 -11.36 2.06
CA CYS A 42 16.27 -11.84 1.19
C CYS A 42 16.71 -12.99 0.27
N VAL A 43 15.73 -13.56 -0.43
CA VAL A 43 15.91 -14.57 -1.49
C VAL A 43 15.23 -14.07 -2.76
N ILE A 44 15.94 -14.10 -3.89
CA ILE A 44 15.42 -13.75 -5.21
C ILE A 44 15.30 -15.04 -6.03
N GLU A 45 14.13 -15.25 -6.64
CA GLU A 45 13.88 -16.39 -7.53
C GLU A 45 13.85 -15.91 -8.98
N LEU A 46 14.71 -16.47 -9.82
CA LEU A 46 14.77 -16.17 -11.25
C LEU A 46 14.68 -17.46 -12.07
N ASN A 47 14.36 -17.33 -13.36
CA ASN A 47 14.51 -18.46 -14.28
C ASN A 47 15.95 -18.97 -14.31
N ILE A 48 16.13 -20.27 -14.50
CA ILE A 48 17.46 -20.89 -14.63
C ILE A 48 18.33 -20.19 -15.67
N ASN A 49 19.63 -20.17 -15.39
CA ASN A 49 20.63 -19.46 -16.21
C ASN A 49 20.39 -17.95 -16.21
N SER A 50 19.99 -17.41 -15.06
CA SER A 50 19.86 -15.96 -14.83
C SER A 50 21.16 -15.19 -15.10
N GLY A 51 22.31 -15.87 -15.03
CA GLY A 51 23.63 -15.28 -15.21
C GLY A 51 24.20 -14.67 -13.93
N VAL A 52 23.41 -14.64 -12.85
CA VAL A 52 23.78 -14.13 -11.54
C VAL A 52 24.76 -15.07 -10.85
N LYS A 53 25.76 -14.51 -10.17
CA LYS A 53 26.85 -15.22 -9.49
C LYS A 53 27.06 -14.66 -8.09
N ALA A 54 27.65 -15.47 -7.22
CA ALA A 54 28.09 -15.00 -5.91
C ALA A 54 29.09 -13.83 -6.07
N GLY A 55 28.88 -12.77 -5.30
CA GLY A 55 29.62 -11.52 -5.39
C GLY A 55 29.03 -10.48 -6.34
N ASP A 56 28.02 -10.84 -7.15
CA ASP A 56 27.24 -9.82 -7.86
C ASP A 56 26.50 -8.95 -6.85
N LYS A 57 26.28 -7.68 -7.20
CA LYS A 57 25.58 -6.71 -6.36
C LYS A 57 24.22 -6.40 -6.98
N THR A 58 23.20 -6.32 -6.12
CA THR A 58 21.86 -5.86 -6.49
C THR A 58 21.57 -4.51 -5.86
N ASP A 59 20.89 -3.68 -6.62
CA ASP A 59 20.46 -2.34 -6.20
C ASP A 59 19.11 -2.37 -5.47
N LEU A 60 18.54 -3.56 -5.24
CA LEU A 60 17.30 -3.79 -4.49
C LEU A 60 17.26 -3.11 -3.12
N PHE A 61 18.43 -2.88 -2.51
CA PHE A 61 18.56 -2.23 -1.21
C PHE A 61 19.12 -0.80 -1.31
N GLU A 62 19.58 -0.37 -2.48
CA GLU A 62 19.96 1.04 -2.67
C GLU A 62 18.68 1.88 -2.74
N GLU A 63 17.65 1.42 -3.46
CA GLU A 63 16.32 2.04 -3.52
C GLU A 63 15.55 2.02 -2.18
N LEU A 64 15.93 1.13 -1.24
CA LEU A 64 15.29 1.01 0.09
C LEU A 64 16.05 1.74 1.20
N ASN A 65 17.32 2.12 0.96
CA ASN A 65 18.20 2.80 1.93
C ASN A 65 18.50 4.24 1.54
N GLU A 66 18.08 4.72 0.37
CA GLU A 66 17.79 6.14 0.21
C GLU A 66 16.63 6.46 1.14
N GLU A 67 17.00 6.90 2.34
CA GLU A 67 16.11 7.51 3.32
C GLU A 67 15.06 8.34 2.59
N ASP A 68 13.79 7.93 2.68
CA ASP A 68 12.58 8.70 3.02
C ASP A 68 12.71 10.25 3.10
N GLU A 69 13.43 10.88 2.18
CA GLU A 69 13.60 12.32 2.00
C GLU A 69 13.60 12.62 0.48
N ASP A 70 12.39 12.60 -0.09
CA ASP A 70 11.98 13.43 -1.23
C ASP A 70 12.43 13.09 -2.68
N ILE A 71 12.34 11.84 -3.17
CA ILE A 71 12.29 11.63 -4.64
C ILE A 71 11.23 10.60 -5.06
N ASP A 72 10.05 11.14 -5.41
CA ASP A 72 9.06 10.51 -6.28
C ASP A 72 9.70 10.13 -7.64
N GLU A 73 10.25 8.91 -7.78
CA GLU A 73 10.59 8.37 -9.11
C GLU A 73 9.34 7.92 -9.88
N HIS A 74 8.21 7.79 -9.18
CA HIS A 74 6.87 7.65 -9.70
C HIS A 74 5.87 8.55 -8.95
N PRO A 75 5.79 9.86 -9.26
CA PRO A 75 4.87 10.78 -8.58
C PRO A 75 3.39 10.35 -8.67
N GLU A 76 3.06 9.50 -9.64
CA GLU A 76 1.74 8.92 -9.88
C GLU A 76 1.40 7.77 -8.91
N LEU A 77 2.40 7.21 -8.22
CA LEU A 77 2.28 6.12 -7.25
C LEU A 77 2.60 6.56 -5.82
N SER A 78 2.76 7.87 -5.58
CA SER A 78 2.91 8.40 -4.23
C SER A 78 1.78 7.85 -3.35
N VAL A 79 2.14 7.00 -2.38
CA VAL A 79 1.20 6.22 -1.54
C VAL A 79 0.27 7.10 -0.69
N ASN A 80 0.52 8.41 -0.69
CA ASN A 80 -0.28 9.42 -0.01
C ASN A 80 -1.33 10.08 -0.92
N ARG A 81 -1.41 9.76 -2.21
CA ARG A 81 -2.38 10.37 -3.14
C ARG A 81 -3.43 9.38 -3.63
N LEU A 82 -4.68 9.64 -3.30
CA LEU A 82 -5.84 8.92 -3.85
C LEU A 82 -6.57 9.82 -4.87
N TYR A 83 -6.61 9.37 -6.13
CA TYR A 83 -7.34 10.04 -7.20
C TYR A 83 -8.80 9.57 -7.25
N VAL A 84 -9.74 10.51 -7.21
CA VAL A 84 -11.16 10.26 -7.44
C VAL A 84 -11.47 10.58 -8.90
N TYR A 85 -11.76 9.55 -9.70
CA TYR A 85 -12.10 9.69 -11.11
C TYR A 85 -13.59 9.95 -11.33
N GLY A 86 -13.88 10.78 -12.33
CA GLY A 86 -15.22 11.04 -12.84
C GLY A 86 -15.72 9.97 -13.79
N SER A 87 -17.01 10.03 -14.13
CA SER A 87 -17.62 9.15 -15.14
C SER A 87 -17.05 9.34 -16.54
N ASP A 88 -16.36 10.46 -16.78
CA ASP A 88 -15.65 10.80 -18.00
C ASP A 88 -14.19 10.31 -18.01
N GLY A 89 -13.73 9.64 -16.94
CA GLY A 89 -12.36 9.15 -16.80
C GLY A 89 -11.34 10.20 -16.39
N ASN A 90 -11.76 11.47 -16.20
CA ASN A 90 -10.88 12.54 -15.73
C ASN A 90 -10.81 12.58 -14.20
N VAL A 91 -9.72 13.08 -13.65
CA VAL A 91 -9.56 13.30 -12.20
C VAL A 91 -10.50 14.42 -11.74
N GLN A 92 -11.34 14.13 -10.75
CA GLN A 92 -12.24 15.11 -10.12
C GLN A 92 -11.69 15.66 -8.81
N ALA A 93 -10.92 14.84 -8.07
CA ALA A 93 -10.28 15.24 -6.82
C ALA A 93 -9.02 14.40 -6.56
N GLU A 94 -8.08 15.00 -5.85
CA GLU A 94 -6.88 14.37 -5.31
C GLU A 94 -6.98 14.46 -3.78
N LEU A 95 -6.78 13.33 -3.10
CA LEU A 95 -6.76 13.25 -1.64
C LEU A 95 -5.36 12.94 -1.17
N GLN A 96 -4.82 13.70 -0.22
CA GLN A 96 -3.42 13.64 0.23
C GLN A 96 -3.24 12.86 1.55
N GLY A 97 -4.32 12.26 2.06
CA GLY A 97 -4.36 11.53 3.33
C GLY A 97 -4.93 12.37 4.49
N GLY A 98 -5.61 11.69 5.42
CA GLY A 98 -6.32 12.32 6.55
C GLY A 98 -7.72 12.85 6.22
N GLU A 99 -8.08 12.89 4.94
CA GLU A 99 -9.42 13.27 4.47
C GLU A 99 -10.41 12.11 4.56
N ARG A 100 -11.70 12.41 4.80
CA ARG A 100 -12.77 11.41 4.88
C ARG A 100 -13.83 11.64 3.80
N ILE A 101 -14.19 10.59 3.08
CA ILE A 101 -15.24 10.62 2.06
C ILE A 101 -16.59 10.33 2.70
N PHE A 102 -17.48 11.33 2.76
CA PHE A 102 -18.85 11.16 3.24
C PHE A 102 -19.83 10.90 2.10
N SER A 103 -20.85 10.07 2.35
CA SER A 103 -21.91 9.83 1.37
C SER A 103 -22.64 11.13 1.02
N ARG A 104 -23.15 11.25 -0.21
CA ARG A 104 -23.92 12.44 -0.65
C ARG A 104 -25.05 12.82 0.32
N LYS A 105 -25.75 11.81 0.85
CA LYS A 105 -26.82 12.00 1.85
C LYS A 105 -26.29 12.63 3.13
N SER A 106 -25.15 12.12 3.63
CA SER A 106 -24.51 12.63 4.85
C SER A 106 -23.97 14.05 4.63
N SER A 107 -23.27 14.28 3.51
CA SER A 107 -22.73 15.59 3.13
C SER A 107 -23.82 16.67 3.05
N ALA A 108 -25.00 16.37 2.49
CA ALA A 108 -26.12 17.32 2.45
C ALA A 108 -26.59 17.73 3.85
N VAL A 109 -26.64 16.79 4.81
CA VAL A 109 -27.02 17.07 6.19
C VAL A 109 -25.95 17.89 6.91
N ILE A 110 -24.67 17.54 6.72
CA ILE A 110 -23.53 18.28 7.27
C ILE A 110 -23.55 19.73 6.77
N ILE A 111 -23.66 19.95 5.46
CA ILE A 111 -23.71 21.31 4.87
C ILE A 111 -24.89 22.11 5.45
N ARG A 112 -26.08 21.51 5.55
CA ARG A 112 -27.25 22.19 6.13
C ARG A 112 -27.01 22.61 7.58
N LYS A 113 -26.44 21.70 8.40
CA LYS A 113 -26.11 21.99 9.80
C LYS A 113 -25.01 23.05 9.93
N ALA A 114 -23.99 22.99 9.07
CA ALA A 114 -22.91 23.97 9.01
C ALA A 114 -23.43 25.37 8.66
N LYS A 115 -24.28 25.48 7.62
CA LYS A 115 -24.95 26.74 7.27
C LYS A 115 -25.77 27.30 8.44
N LYS A 116 -26.53 26.43 9.13
CA LYS A 116 -27.33 26.84 10.30
C LYS A 116 -26.46 27.31 11.46
N ALA A 117 -25.41 26.57 11.80
CA ALA A 117 -24.48 26.95 12.87
C ALA A 117 -23.76 28.26 12.53
N TYR A 118 -23.36 28.43 11.26
CA TYR A 118 -22.75 29.66 10.77
C TYR A 118 -23.71 30.85 10.82
N ALA A 119 -24.99 30.67 10.50
CA ALA A 119 -25.97 31.76 10.51
C ALA A 119 -26.41 32.14 11.93
N SER A 120 -26.68 31.15 12.78
CA SER A 120 -27.15 31.37 14.15
C SER A 120 -26.04 31.78 15.11
N LYS A 121 -24.81 31.29 14.90
CA LYS A 121 -23.68 31.37 15.83
C LYS A 121 -23.98 30.79 17.23
N ASP A 122 -25.05 30.01 17.37
CA ASP A 122 -25.45 29.42 18.64
C ASP A 122 -24.65 28.15 18.94
N ASP A 123 -24.16 28.03 20.18
CA ASP A 123 -23.46 26.83 20.67
C ASP A 123 -24.26 25.53 20.48
N LYS A 124 -25.59 25.59 20.63
CA LYS A 124 -26.47 24.43 20.40
C LYS A 124 -26.36 23.88 18.97
N ASP A 125 -26.19 24.76 17.98
CA ASP A 125 -26.16 24.39 16.56
C ASP A 125 -24.77 23.92 16.15
N TYR A 126 -23.69 24.48 16.74
CA TYR A 126 -22.34 23.91 16.63
C TYR A 126 -22.27 22.51 17.23
N LYS A 127 -22.83 22.30 18.43
CA LYS A 127 -22.90 20.97 19.05
C LYS A 127 -23.72 19.99 18.22
N ALA A 128 -24.82 20.44 17.61
CA ALA A 128 -25.65 19.61 16.74
C ALA A 128 -24.98 19.26 15.40
N LEU A 129 -24.07 20.10 14.90
CA LEU A 129 -23.20 19.80 13.77
C LEU A 129 -22.13 18.77 14.18
N GLY A 130 -21.35 19.07 15.22
CA GLY A 130 -20.27 18.22 15.70
C GLY A 130 -20.75 16.81 16.03
N ARG A 131 -21.84 16.68 16.80
CA ARG A 131 -22.44 15.36 17.11
C ARG A 131 -22.79 14.55 15.86
N TYR A 132 -23.26 15.20 14.79
CA TYR A 132 -23.59 14.50 13.56
C TYR A 132 -22.33 14.05 12.81
N VAL A 133 -21.31 14.91 12.72
CA VAL A 133 -20.02 14.57 12.08
C VAL A 133 -19.36 13.39 12.80
N PHE A 134 -19.21 13.46 14.13
CA PHE A 134 -18.59 12.37 14.90
C PHE A 134 -19.38 11.06 14.82
N LYS A 135 -20.72 11.13 14.80
CA LYS A 135 -21.55 9.94 14.58
C LYS A 135 -21.26 9.28 13.24
N GLU A 136 -21.08 10.07 12.18
CA GLU A 136 -20.80 9.53 10.85
C GLU A 136 -19.38 8.98 10.73
N MET A 137 -18.40 9.60 11.40
CA MET A 137 -17.04 9.07 11.50
C MET A 137 -17.02 7.72 12.22
N ASP A 138 -17.66 7.64 13.39
CA ASP A 138 -17.81 6.39 14.14
C ASP A 138 -18.51 5.31 13.31
N ALA A 139 -19.55 5.68 12.56
CA ALA A 139 -20.21 4.75 11.66
C ALA A 139 -19.32 4.29 10.49
N GLN A 140 -18.43 5.13 9.97
CA GLN A 140 -17.47 4.70 8.94
C GLN A 140 -16.45 3.70 9.47
N ASP A 141 -16.01 3.90 10.71
CA ASP A 141 -15.00 3.04 11.34
C ASP A 141 -15.57 1.67 11.74
N ASN A 142 -16.89 1.59 11.95
CA ASN A 142 -17.56 0.39 12.50
C ASN A 142 -18.60 -0.27 11.58
N ARG A 143 -18.90 0.28 10.38
CA ARG A 143 -19.86 -0.36 9.47
C ARG A 143 -19.26 -1.65 8.90
N GLY A 144 -20.08 -2.71 8.93
CA GLY A 144 -19.74 -3.95 8.23
C GLY A 144 -19.69 -3.72 6.71
N PRO A 145 -18.96 -4.57 5.98
CA PRO A 145 -18.90 -4.48 4.52
C PRO A 145 -20.29 -4.74 3.91
N GLU A 146 -20.68 -3.90 2.95
CA GLU A 146 -21.88 -4.09 2.14
C GLU A 146 -21.46 -4.61 0.77
N TYR A 147 -21.88 -5.82 0.43
CA TYR A 147 -21.63 -6.42 -0.88
C TYR A 147 -22.88 -6.34 -1.74
N VAL A 148 -22.69 -6.17 -3.05
CA VAL A 148 -23.79 -6.32 -4.01
C VAL A 148 -23.97 -7.82 -4.24
N GLU A 149 -25.18 -8.33 -4.03
CA GLU A 149 -25.52 -9.69 -4.45
C GLU A 149 -25.52 -9.73 -5.98
N ASN A 150 -24.74 -10.65 -6.56
CA ASN A 150 -24.64 -10.88 -8.00
C ASN A 150 -25.82 -11.70 -8.53
#